data_AF-A0A7C1WIL0-F1
#
_entry.id   AF-A0A7C1WIL0-F1
#
_cell.length_a   1.000
_cell.length_b   1.000
_cell.length_c   1.000
_cell.angle_alpha   90.00
_cell.angle_beta   90.00
_cell.angle_gamma   90.00
#
_symmetry.space_group_name_H-M   'P 1'
#
loop_
_entity.id
_entity.type
_entity.pdbx_description
1 polymer ?
#
loop_
_entity_poly.entity_id
_entity_poly.type
_entity_poly.pdbx_seq_one_letter_code
_entity_poly.pdbx_strand_id
1 'polypeptide(L)'
;MKIKELFPYIEKISDKDLEDKVEKAIKYALKEWNEKEIKDIPFTLLTETDINLIDHTNTVTELSYNAGKVMKERGFRINMDYLVAGAILHDIGKFLEFEKRGDKTVKSSFGKLVRHPVSGAGIAMMFDLPMGVINIIAAHSKEGDFVK
;
A
#
# COMPACT_ATOMS: atom_id res chain seq x y z
N MET A 1 4.76 13.11 10.82
CA MET A 1 5.04 11.68 10.59
C MET A 1 6.19 11.54 9.62
N LYS A 2 7.12 10.64 9.92
CA LYS A 2 8.24 10.34 9.03
C LYS A 2 7.91 9.10 8.20
N ILE A 3 7.53 9.31 6.95
CA ILE A 3 7.01 8.24 6.07
C ILE A 3 8.00 7.08 5.91
N LYS A 4 9.30 7.37 5.76
CA LYS A 4 10.35 6.35 5.64
C LYS A 4 10.57 5.54 6.92
N GLU A 5 10.21 6.06 8.09
CA GLU A 5 10.25 5.27 9.33
C GLU A 5 9.07 4.28 9.39
N LEU A 6 7.92 4.63 8.79
CA LEU A 6 6.78 3.72 8.68
C LEU A 6 6.96 2.68 7.59
N PHE A 7 7.54 3.09 6.46
CA PHE A 7 7.75 2.24 5.28
C PHE A 7 9.22 2.32 4.83
N PRO A 8 10.14 1.63 5.52
CA PRO A 8 11.59 1.74 5.27
C PRO A 8 12.01 1.29 3.87
N TYR A 9 11.23 0.41 3.24
CA TYR A 9 11.51 -0.08 1.88
C TYR A 9 11.37 0.99 0.80
N ILE A 10 10.83 2.18 1.09
CA ILE A 10 10.89 3.34 0.17
C ILE A 10 12.34 3.63 -0.24
N GLU A 11 13.30 3.44 0.67
CA GLU A 11 14.73 3.66 0.39
C GLU A 11 15.32 2.66 -0.62
N LYS A 12 14.59 1.59 -0.97
CA LYS A 12 14.98 0.62 -2.00
C LYS A 12 14.51 1.02 -3.40
N ILE A 13 13.71 2.08 -3.54
CA ILE A 13 13.31 2.64 -4.84
C ILE A 13 14.48 3.48 -5.36
N SER A 14 15.03 3.10 -6.51
CA SER A 14 16.21 3.76 -7.09
C SER A 14 15.81 5.02 -7.87
N ASP A 15 14.67 4.99 -8.56
CA ASP A 15 14.08 6.14 -9.24
C ASP A 15 13.55 7.18 -8.23
N LYS A 16 14.20 8.35 -8.18
CA LYS A 16 13.87 9.43 -7.24
C LYS A 16 12.54 10.12 -7.52
N ASP A 17 12.08 10.15 -8.77
CA ASP A 17 10.75 10.67 -9.08
C ASP A 17 9.67 9.71 -8.57
N LEU A 18 9.86 8.41 -8.79
CA LEU A 18 8.94 7.39 -8.26
C LEU A 18 8.94 7.37 -6.72
N GLU A 19 10.10 7.48 -6.08
CA GLU A 19 10.22 7.56 -4.62
C GLU A 19 9.39 8.72 -4.04
N ASP A 20 9.53 9.92 -4.62
CA ASP A 20 8.78 11.11 -4.20
C ASP A 20 7.26 10.94 -4.41
N LYS A 21 6.86 10.36 -5.55
CA LYS A 21 5.45 10.07 -5.84
C LYS A 21 4.84 9.06 -4.85
N VAL A 22 5.57 8.01 -4.51
CA VAL A 22 5.16 7.03 -3.49
C VAL A 22 4.97 7.72 -2.14
N GLU A 23 5.93 8.56 -1.72
CA GLU A 23 5.80 9.31 -0.47
C GLU A 23 4.58 10.25 -0.47
N LYS A 24 4.32 10.95 -1.58
CA LYS A 24 3.16 11.84 -1.71
C LYS A 24 1.84 11.07 -1.63
N ALA A 25 1.75 9.92 -2.30
CA ALA A 25 0.59 9.03 -2.23
C ALA A 25 0.31 8.56 -0.80
N ILE A 26 1.36 8.17 -0.06
CA ILE A 26 1.23 7.76 1.35
C ILE A 26 0.79 8.94 2.22
N LYS A 27 1.42 10.11 2.09
CA LYS A 27 1.05 11.32 2.85
C LYS A 27 -0.41 11.70 2.63
N TYR A 28 -0.90 11.58 1.38
CA TYR A 28 -2.30 11.83 1.07
C TYR A 28 -3.24 10.85 1.76
N ALA A 29 -2.94 9.54 1.70
CA ALA A 29 -3.79 8.52 2.30
C ALA A 29 -3.87 8.64 3.83
N LEU A 30 -2.76 9.04 4.46
CA LEU A 30 -2.65 9.18 5.91
C LEU A 30 -3.18 10.52 6.45
N LYS A 31 -3.70 11.42 5.60
CA LYS A 31 -4.03 12.80 6.01
C LYS A 31 -5.03 12.92 7.17
N GLU A 32 -5.95 11.96 7.32
CA GLU A 32 -6.97 11.94 8.38
C GLU A 32 -6.52 11.14 9.61
N TRP A 33 -5.32 10.57 9.58
CA TRP A 33 -4.80 9.68 10.62
C TRP A 33 -3.61 10.30 11.33
N ASN A 34 -3.53 10.13 12.65
CA ASN A 34 -2.34 10.50 13.39
C ASN A 34 -1.42 9.30 13.67
N GLU A 35 -0.18 9.61 14.07
CA GLU A 35 0.90 8.63 14.22
C GLU A 35 0.62 7.56 15.29
N LYS A 36 -0.22 7.86 16.28
CA LYS A 36 -0.64 6.88 17.30
C LYS A 36 -1.70 5.94 16.73
N GLU A 37 -2.72 6.49 16.08
CA GLU A 37 -3.84 5.70 15.54
C GLU A 37 -3.41 4.71 14.49
N ILE A 38 -2.44 5.06 13.63
CA ILE A 38 -2.01 4.22 12.51
C ILE A 38 -1.49 2.86 12.98
N LYS A 39 -0.85 2.82 14.15
CA LYS A 39 -0.33 1.58 14.74
C LYS A 39 -1.44 0.66 15.27
N ASP A 40 -2.64 1.21 15.50
CA ASP A 40 -3.81 0.49 15.99
C ASP A 40 -4.76 0.06 14.85
N ILE A 41 -4.43 0.37 13.59
CA ILE A 41 -5.25 -0.03 12.44
C ILE A 41 -4.97 -1.50 12.15
N PRO A 42 -5.93 -2.43 12.32
CA PRO A 42 -5.72 -3.82 11.95
C PRO A 42 -5.59 -3.95 10.43
N PHE A 43 -4.80 -4.92 9.95
CA PHE A 43 -4.67 -5.13 8.51
C PHE A 43 -5.99 -5.59 7.85
N THR A 44 -6.93 -6.14 8.62
CA THR A 44 -8.23 -6.61 8.15
C THR A 44 -9.32 -6.39 9.19
N LEU A 45 -10.55 -6.16 8.74
CA LEU A 45 -11.76 -6.12 9.57
C LEU A 45 -12.57 -7.43 9.48
N LEU A 46 -12.07 -8.45 8.77
CA LEU A 46 -12.76 -9.72 8.56
C LEU A 46 -12.59 -10.70 9.74
N THR A 47 -11.57 -10.49 10.57
CA THR A 47 -11.25 -11.30 11.73
C THR A 47 -10.53 -10.45 12.77
N GLU A 48 -10.56 -10.88 14.03
CA GLU A 48 -9.69 -10.33 15.07
C GLU A 48 -8.22 -10.68 14.77
N THR A 49 -7.32 -9.72 14.97
CA THR A 49 -5.89 -9.87 14.71
C THR A 49 -5.09 -8.82 15.48
N ASP A 50 -3.92 -9.22 15.96
CA ASP A 50 -2.94 -8.31 16.58
C ASP A 50 -1.99 -7.68 15.53
N ILE A 51 -2.14 -8.04 14.25
CA ILE A 51 -1.29 -7.53 13.17
C ILE A 51 -1.87 -6.22 12.64
N ASN A 52 -1.11 -5.14 12.77
CA ASN A 52 -1.50 -3.85 12.21
C ASN A 52 -1.18 -3.76 10.70
N LEU A 53 -1.82 -2.80 10.04
CA LEU A 53 -1.72 -2.57 8.60
C LEU A 53 -0.29 -2.22 8.14
N ILE A 54 0.48 -1.50 8.97
CA ILE A 54 1.86 -1.11 8.64
C ILE A 54 2.77 -2.34 8.66
N ASP A 55 2.68 -3.17 9.71
CA ASP A 55 3.46 -4.40 9.83
C ASP A 55 3.11 -5.37 8.70
N HIS A 56 1.82 -5.50 8.37
CA HIS A 56 1.39 -6.27 7.21
C HIS A 56 2.04 -5.76 5.91
N THR A 57 1.95 -4.46 5.65
CA THR A 57 2.48 -3.84 4.42
C THR A 57 4.00 -4.00 4.32
N ASN A 58 4.73 -3.77 5.41
CA ASN A 58 6.18 -3.96 5.47
C ASN A 58 6.57 -5.42 5.24
N THR A 59 5.84 -6.37 5.85
CA THR A 59 6.06 -7.81 5.64
C THR A 59 5.87 -8.20 4.17
N VAL A 60 4.75 -7.78 3.55
CA VAL A 60 4.47 -8.05 2.13
C VAL A 60 5.53 -7.42 1.23
N THR A 61 5.98 -6.20 1.55
CA THR A 61 7.01 -5.49 0.78
C THR A 61 8.36 -6.20 0.86
N GLU A 62 8.78 -6.63 2.05
CA GLU A 62 10.02 -7.37 2.25
C GLU A 62 10.02 -8.72 1.52
N LEU A 63 8.92 -9.48 1.63
CA LEU A 63 8.76 -10.74 0.92
C LEU A 63 8.82 -10.51 -0.61
N SER A 64 8.11 -9.50 -1.11
CA SER A 64 8.08 -9.17 -2.53
C SER A 64 9.47 -8.75 -3.04
N TYR A 65 10.18 -7.89 -2.30
CA TYR A 65 11.52 -7.45 -2.65
C TYR A 65 12.50 -8.63 -2.72
N ASN A 66 12.49 -9.51 -1.73
CA ASN A 66 13.38 -10.68 -1.70
C ASN A 66 13.03 -11.69 -2.81
N ALA A 67 11.75 -11.94 -3.06
CA ALA A 67 11.31 -12.77 -4.18
C ALA A 67 11.75 -12.18 -5.53
N GLY A 68 11.57 -10.87 -5.73
CA GLY A 68 11.99 -10.15 -6.94
C GLY A 68 13.50 -10.25 -7.18
N LYS A 69 14.32 -10.16 -6.13
CA LYS A 69 15.77 -10.39 -6.23
C LYS A 69 16.09 -11.78 -6.74
N VAL A 70 15.51 -12.82 -6.13
CA VAL A 70 15.72 -14.21 -6.55
C VAL A 70 15.29 -14.40 -8.01
N MET A 71 14.12 -13.86 -8.40
CA MET A 71 13.65 -13.92 -9.79
C MET A 71 14.64 -13.25 -10.76
N LYS A 72 15.18 -12.08 -10.41
CA LYS A 72 16.17 -11.37 -11.22
C LYS A 72 17.46 -12.19 -11.40
N GLU A 73 17.94 -12.82 -10.33
CA GLU A 73 19.09 -13.74 -10.37
C GLU A 73 18.84 -14.96 -11.29
N ARG A 74 17.58 -15.41 -11.39
CA ARG A 74 17.16 -16.48 -12.30
C ARG A 74 16.87 -16.01 -13.73
N GLY A 75 17.12 -14.74 -14.06
CA GLY A 75 16.98 -14.19 -15.41
C GLY A 75 15.58 -13.67 -15.76
N PHE A 76 14.65 -13.60 -14.80
CA PHE A 76 13.34 -12.99 -15.03
C PHE A 76 13.48 -11.46 -15.14
N ARG A 77 12.74 -10.86 -16.07
CA ARG A 77 12.68 -9.40 -16.24
C ARG A 77 11.72 -8.81 -15.19
N ILE A 78 12.27 -8.29 -14.11
CA ILE A 78 11.51 -7.65 -13.02
C ILE A 78 11.96 -6.20 -12.87
N ASN A 79 10.99 -5.28 -12.87
CA ASN A 79 11.22 -3.90 -12.45
C ASN A 79 11.13 -3.83 -10.92
N MET A 80 12.28 -3.78 -10.25
CA MET A 80 12.35 -3.80 -8.78
C MET A 80 11.73 -2.55 -8.15
N ASP A 81 11.89 -1.38 -8.78
CA ASP A 81 11.32 -0.14 -8.27
C ASP A 81 9.79 -0.19 -8.30
N TYR A 82 9.21 -0.74 -9.37
CA TYR A 82 7.75 -0.88 -9.48
C TYR A 82 7.21 -1.95 -8.54
N LEU A 83 7.95 -3.05 -8.35
CA LEU A 83 7.58 -4.10 -7.41
C LEU A 83 7.55 -3.57 -5.97
N VAL A 84 8.58 -2.83 -5.56
CA VAL A 84 8.66 -2.22 -4.23
C VAL A 84 7.58 -1.16 -4.05
N ALA A 85 7.43 -0.23 -5.00
CA ALA A 85 6.40 0.80 -4.95
C ALA A 85 4.99 0.20 -4.88
N GLY A 86 4.71 -0.81 -5.72
CA GLY A 86 3.43 -1.52 -5.72
C GLY A 86 3.17 -2.26 -4.42
N ALA A 87 4.17 -2.95 -3.87
CA ALA A 87 4.01 -3.66 -2.59
C ALA A 87 3.79 -2.71 -1.40
N ILE A 88 4.45 -1.55 -1.37
CA ILE A 88 4.22 -0.53 -0.34
C ILE A 88 2.79 0.03 -0.43
N LEU A 89 2.28 0.22 -1.66
CA LEU A 89 1.01 0.90 -1.89
C LEU A 89 -0.19 -0.01 -2.09
N HIS A 90 -0.03 -1.34 -2.18
CA HIS A 90 -1.11 -2.25 -2.57
C HIS A 90 -2.39 -2.06 -1.72
N ASP A 91 -2.20 -1.86 -0.41
CA ASP A 91 -3.25 -1.68 0.57
C ASP A 91 -3.50 -0.22 0.98
N ILE A 92 -2.90 0.76 0.30
CA ILE A 92 -2.96 2.18 0.71
C ILE A 92 -4.40 2.72 0.78
N GLY A 93 -5.31 2.16 -0.03
CA GLY A 93 -6.73 2.52 0.01
C GLY A 93 -7.43 2.16 1.32
N LYS A 94 -6.85 1.31 2.18
CA LYS A 94 -7.43 0.95 3.48
C LYS A 94 -7.50 2.13 4.44
N PHE A 95 -6.60 3.10 4.31
CA PHE A 95 -6.67 4.34 5.10
C PHE A 95 -7.90 5.19 4.76
N LEU A 96 -8.52 4.99 3.59
CA LEU A 96 -9.81 5.60 3.23
C LEU A 96 -10.98 4.65 3.50
N GLU A 97 -10.77 3.33 3.39
CA GLU A 97 -11.80 2.32 3.65
C GLU A 97 -12.15 2.22 5.15
N PHE A 98 -11.22 2.57 6.02
CA PHE A 98 -11.39 2.53 7.47
C PHE A 98 -11.58 3.93 8.07
N GLU A 99 -12.24 4.01 9.22
CA GLU A 99 -12.33 5.20 10.05
C GLU A 99 -12.15 4.80 11.53
N LYS A 100 -11.65 5.73 12.35
CA LYS A 100 -11.63 5.58 13.80
C LYS A 100 -12.98 6.03 14.37
N ARG A 101 -13.60 5.20 15.21
CA ARG A 101 -14.84 5.53 15.94
C ARG A 101 -14.67 5.20 17.41
N GLY A 102 -14.31 6.21 18.20
CA GLY A 102 -13.83 6.00 19.57
C GLY A 102 -12.56 5.15 19.54
N ASP A 103 -12.50 4.09 20.34
CA ASP A 103 -11.32 3.23 20.40
C ASP A 103 -11.25 2.18 19.27
N LYS A 104 -12.34 1.99 18.52
CA LYS A 104 -12.44 0.95 17.49
C LYS A 104 -12.16 1.48 16.09
N THR A 105 -11.47 0.67 15.30
CA THR A 105 -11.36 0.86 13.85
C THR A 105 -12.53 0.16 13.17
N VAL A 106 -13.28 0.89 12.35
CA VAL A 106 -14.47 0.39 11.66
C VAL A 106 -14.44 0.73 10.18
N LYS A 107 -15.32 0.11 9.39
CA LYS A 107 -15.46 0.43 7.97
C LYS A 107 -16.13 1.80 7.79
N SER A 108 -15.47 2.71 7.08
CA SER A 108 -15.91 4.09 6.87
C SER A 108 -17.14 4.17 5.94
N SER A 109 -17.80 5.33 5.91
CA SER A 109 -18.87 5.59 4.94
C SER A 109 -18.38 5.47 3.50
N PHE A 110 -17.17 5.99 3.21
CA PHE A 110 -16.51 5.84 1.92
C PHE A 110 -16.18 4.37 1.61
N GLY A 111 -15.63 3.63 2.58
CA GLY A 111 -15.24 2.24 2.44
C GLY A 111 -16.40 1.30 2.15
N LYS A 112 -17.63 1.65 2.57
CA LYS A 112 -18.85 0.93 2.21
C LYS A 112 -19.20 1.05 0.73
N LEU A 113 -18.71 2.09 0.05
CA LEU A 113 -18.98 2.37 -1.36
C LEU A 113 -17.81 1.97 -2.26
N VAL A 114 -16.56 2.16 -1.81
CA VAL A 114 -15.35 1.96 -2.61
C VAL A 114 -14.34 1.12 -1.83
N ARG A 115 -13.89 0.00 -2.43
CA ARG A 115 -12.89 -0.90 -1.83
C ARG A 115 -11.47 -0.35 -1.98
N HIS A 116 -10.57 -0.72 -1.05
CA HIS A 116 -9.18 -0.29 -1.04
C HIS A 116 -8.39 -0.50 -2.34
N PRO A 117 -8.57 -1.54 -3.18
CA PRO A 117 -7.82 -1.66 -4.43
C PRO A 117 -8.20 -0.54 -5.41
N VAL A 118 -9.49 -0.17 -5.44
CA VAL A 118 -10.02 0.89 -6.32
C VAL A 118 -9.58 2.27 -5.82
N SER A 119 -9.77 2.57 -4.54
CA SER A 119 -9.37 3.86 -3.99
C SER A 119 -7.84 4.03 -3.96
N GLY A 120 -7.09 2.95 -3.69
CA GLY A 120 -5.63 2.93 -3.74
C GLY A 120 -5.11 3.21 -5.16
N ALA A 121 -5.70 2.55 -6.17
CA ALA A 121 -5.37 2.83 -7.57
C ALA A 121 -5.71 4.28 -7.95
N GLY A 122 -6.83 4.82 -7.46
CA GLY A 122 -7.20 6.22 -7.64
C GLY A 122 -6.19 7.21 -7.04
N ILE A 123 -5.66 6.92 -5.84
CA ILE A 123 -4.57 7.71 -5.23
C ILE A 123 -3.31 7.61 -6.10
N ALA A 124 -2.96 6.42 -6.56
CA ALA A 124 -1.77 6.24 -7.40
C ALA A 124 -1.87 7.01 -8.73
N MET A 125 -3.06 7.01 -9.36
CA MET A 125 -3.34 7.83 -10.53
C MET A 125 -3.24 9.33 -10.25
N MET A 126 -3.73 9.80 -9.09
CA MET A 126 -3.67 11.21 -8.70
C MET A 126 -2.24 11.77 -8.64
N PHE A 127 -1.25 10.93 -8.34
CA PHE A 127 0.16 11.30 -8.23
C PHE A 127 1.00 10.85 -9.43
N ASP A 128 0.34 10.51 -10.56
CA ASP A 128 1.01 10.10 -11.80
C ASP A 128 2.00 8.95 -11.60
N LEU A 129 1.64 7.96 -10.78
CA LEU A 129 2.43 6.75 -10.65
C LEU A 129 2.37 5.93 -11.94
N PRO A 130 3.43 5.18 -12.28
CA PRO A 130 3.45 4.37 -13.49
C PRO A 130 2.33 3.33 -13.52
N MET A 131 1.82 3.03 -14.72
CA MET A 131 0.74 2.05 -14.93
C MET A 131 1.01 0.68 -14.33
N GLY A 132 2.26 0.22 -14.31
CA GLY A 132 2.64 -1.04 -13.67
C GLY A 132 2.41 -1.03 -12.16
N VAL A 133 2.68 0.09 -11.49
CA VAL A 133 2.43 0.26 -10.04
C VAL A 133 0.93 0.36 -9.78
N ILE A 134 0.21 1.14 -10.59
CA ILE A 134 -1.26 1.25 -10.52
C ILE A 134 -1.92 -0.12 -10.68
N ASN A 135 -1.45 -0.93 -11.63
CA ASN A 135 -1.98 -2.28 -11.87
C ASN A 135 -1.74 -3.21 -10.67
N ILE A 136 -0.55 -3.21 -10.06
CA ILE A 136 -0.30 -3.97 -8.82
C ILE A 136 -1.33 -3.61 -7.75
N ILE A 137 -1.57 -2.32 -7.53
CA ILE A 137 -2.52 -1.85 -6.52
C ILE A 137 -3.96 -2.25 -6.88
N ALA A 138 -4.37 -2.06 -8.13
CA ALA A 138 -5.74 -2.37 -8.57
C ALA A 138 -6.03 -3.89 -8.55
N ALA A 139 -5.04 -4.73 -8.85
CA ALA A 139 -5.23 -6.14 -9.13
C ALA A 139 -4.82 -7.09 -7.99
N HIS A 140 -4.24 -6.60 -6.88
CA HIS A 140 -3.74 -7.49 -5.81
C HIS A 140 -4.83 -8.28 -5.05
N SER A 141 -6.10 -7.93 -5.23
CA SER A 141 -7.25 -8.55 -4.56
C SER A 141 -8.24 -9.10 -5.58
N LYS A 142 -9.52 -9.26 -5.21
CA LYS A 142 -10.58 -9.82 -6.07
C LYS A 142 -10.75 -9.07 -7.40
N GLU A 143 -10.45 -7.78 -7.45
CA GLU A 143 -10.47 -6.96 -8.66
C GLU A 143 -9.51 -7.51 -9.73
N GLY A 144 -8.41 -8.16 -9.31
CA GLY A 144 -7.46 -8.84 -10.18
C GLY A 144 -8.06 -9.98 -11.01
N ASP A 145 -9.16 -10.59 -10.56
CA ASP A 145 -9.83 -11.65 -11.32
C ASP A 145 -10.42 -11.14 -12.66
N PHE A 146 -10.54 -9.82 -12.81
CA PHE A 146 -11.15 -9.16 -13.96
C PHE A 146 -10.14 -8.44 -14.87
N VAL A 147 -8.86 -8.41 -14.50
CA VAL A 147 -7.81 -7.69 -15.23
C VAL A 147 -6.58 -8.58 -15.41
N LYS A 148 -5.81 -8.37 -16.47
CA LYS A 148 -4.59 -9.15 -16.78
C LYS A 148 -3.40 -8.23 -16.92
#